data_AF-A0A8A1LED1-F1
#
_entry.id   AF-A0A8A1LED1-F1
#
_cell.length_a   1.000
_cell.length_b   1.000
_cell.length_c   1.000
_cell.angle_alpha   90.00
_cell.angle_beta   90.00
_cell.angle_gamma   90.00
#
_symmetry.space_group_name_H-M   'P 1'
#
loop_
_entity.id
_entity.type
_entity.pdbx_description
1 polymer ?
#
loop_
_entity_poly.entity_id
_entity_poly.type
_entity_poly.pdbx_seq_one_letter_code
_entity_poly.pdbx_strand_id
1 'polypeptide(L)'
;MSLPMWHALPRRSAVEPPMRMTFRNKIPGNETWQDHITYVFEEVLGKLAAPDVRIDIIGLAEGGLGAVRYLAEHWTAWKPRISALCLSNPLHDTNHLHPPDFANFMSTRSRAYLLSEKPLNTPVAGRYEFGCNCYSSGEALNVESIMPRAWGGMLKWLDAMFEDSGLEEVEVIVGENEVGEDGGVDVDVVG
;
A
#
# COMPACT_ATOMS: atom_id res chain seq x y z
N MET A 1 9.17 -16.25 7.06
CA MET A 1 9.21 -16.32 8.53
C MET A 1 7.79 -16.12 9.05
N SER A 2 7.27 -17.02 9.88
CA SER A 2 5.98 -16.78 10.54
C SER A 2 6.16 -15.68 11.60
N LEU A 3 5.21 -14.74 11.68
CA LEU A 3 5.19 -13.73 12.73
C LEU A 3 5.25 -14.42 14.11
N PRO A 4 6.09 -13.94 15.05
CA PRO A 4 6.14 -14.48 16.40
C PRO A 4 4.77 -14.27 17.07
N MET A 5 3.98 -15.34 17.13
CA MET A 5 2.76 -15.33 17.94
C MET A 5 3.14 -15.19 19.41
N TRP A 6 2.25 -14.67 20.23
CA TRP A 6 2.47 -14.41 21.67
C TRP A 6 3.04 -15.64 22.44
N HIS A 7 2.70 -16.85 22.00
CA HIS A 7 3.23 -18.11 22.54
C HIS A 7 4.71 -18.38 22.23
N ALA A 8 5.28 -17.71 21.23
CA ALA A 8 6.67 -17.83 20.79
C ALA A 8 7.60 -16.78 21.43
N LEU A 9 7.08 -15.88 22.27
CA LEU A 9 7.90 -14.90 22.96
C LEU A 9 8.85 -15.57 23.97
N PRO A 10 10.09 -15.06 24.14
CA PRO A 10 11.07 -15.62 25.06
C PRO A 10 10.49 -15.71 26.48
N ARG A 11 10.65 -16.89 27.10
CA ARG A 11 10.28 -17.16 28.49
C ARG A 11 11.54 -17.17 29.35
N ARG A 12 11.45 -16.83 30.64
CA ARG A 12 12.63 -16.88 31.52
C ARG A 12 13.11 -18.32 31.73
N SER A 13 12.20 -19.28 31.67
CA SER A 13 12.50 -20.71 31.79
C SER A 13 11.50 -21.58 31.00
N ALA A 14 11.90 -22.80 30.67
CA ALA A 14 11.07 -23.77 29.93
C ALA A 14 9.82 -24.22 30.72
N VAL A 15 9.86 -24.14 32.05
CA VAL A 15 8.75 -24.53 32.96
C VAL A 15 7.76 -23.39 33.21
N GLU A 16 8.05 -22.17 32.80
CA GLU A 16 7.09 -21.08 32.91
C GLU A 16 5.99 -21.23 31.85
N PRO A 17 4.71 -21.04 32.21
CA PRO A 17 3.64 -21.09 31.24
C PRO A 17 3.82 -19.97 30.20
N PRO A 18 3.36 -20.17 28.95
CA PRO A 18 3.40 -19.11 27.96
C PRO A 18 2.56 -17.92 28.44
N MET A 19 2.93 -16.72 27.99
CA MET A 19 2.11 -15.55 28.23
C MET A 19 0.70 -15.79 27.67
N ARG A 20 -0.33 -15.35 28.41
CA ARG A 20 -1.73 -15.55 28.04
C ARG A 20 -2.30 -14.24 27.53
N MET A 21 -2.91 -14.26 26.33
CA MET A 21 -3.81 -13.17 25.93
C MET A 21 -5.11 -13.30 26.70
N THR A 22 -5.54 -12.20 27.30
CA THR A 22 -6.85 -12.08 27.94
C THR A 22 -7.65 -10.99 27.24
N PHE A 23 -8.90 -10.77 27.66
CA PHE A 23 -9.70 -9.64 27.16
C PHE A 23 -9.01 -8.28 27.36
N ARG A 24 -8.10 -8.15 28.34
CA ARG A 24 -7.32 -6.92 28.59
C ARG A 24 -6.32 -6.59 27.48
N ASN A 25 -6.01 -7.57 26.63
CA ASN A 25 -5.09 -7.42 25.49
C ASN A 25 -5.86 -7.28 24.17
N LYS A 26 -7.18 -7.17 24.22
CA LYS A 26 -8.03 -6.94 23.04
C LYS A 26 -8.52 -5.50 23.06
N ILE A 27 -8.47 -4.86 21.90
CA ILE A 27 -9.04 -3.54 21.68
C ILE A 27 -10.36 -3.78 20.93
N PRO A 28 -11.51 -3.42 21.51
CA PRO A 28 -12.80 -3.61 20.84
C PRO A 28 -12.84 -2.95 19.47
N GLY A 29 -13.38 -3.64 18.47
CA GLY A 29 -13.45 -3.17 17.09
C GLY A 29 -12.11 -3.20 16.34
N ASN A 30 -11.10 -3.85 16.89
CA ASN A 30 -9.76 -4.01 16.31
C ASN A 30 -9.26 -5.47 16.49
N GLU A 31 -10.17 -6.44 16.49
CA GLU A 31 -9.87 -7.84 16.74
C GLU A 31 -9.12 -8.51 15.59
N THR A 32 -9.38 -8.07 14.36
CA THR A 32 -8.68 -8.48 13.14
C THR A 32 -8.05 -7.28 12.45
N TRP A 33 -7.17 -7.53 11.47
CA TRP A 33 -6.59 -6.45 10.68
C TRP A 33 -7.66 -5.71 9.85
N GLN A 34 -8.71 -6.41 9.41
CA GLN A 34 -9.85 -5.80 8.72
C GLN A 34 -10.67 -4.89 9.65
N ASP A 35 -10.93 -5.37 10.88
CA ASP A 35 -11.63 -4.57 11.89
C ASP A 35 -10.82 -3.30 12.19
N HIS A 36 -9.50 -3.44 12.34
CA HIS A 36 -8.61 -2.31 12.56
C HIS A 36 -8.66 -1.26 11.44
N ILE A 37 -8.64 -1.68 10.17
CA ILE A 37 -8.73 -0.75 9.04
C ILE A 37 -10.07 -0.02 9.06
N THR A 38 -11.18 -0.76 9.23
CA THR A 38 -12.53 -0.18 9.34
C THR A 38 -12.60 0.83 10.48
N TYR A 39 -12.05 0.48 11.65
CA TYR A 39 -12.00 1.36 12.81
C TYR A 39 -11.22 2.65 12.53
N VAL A 40 -10.08 2.57 11.86
CA VAL A 40 -9.29 3.76 11.49
C VAL A 40 -10.08 4.69 10.58
N PHE A 41 -10.74 4.16 9.54
CA PHE A 41 -11.55 5.01 8.66
C PHE A 41 -12.76 5.61 9.38
N GLU A 42 -13.53 4.81 10.11
CA GLU A 42 -14.80 5.26 10.71
C GLU A 42 -14.60 6.09 11.97
N GLU A 43 -13.79 5.62 12.92
CA GLU A 43 -13.68 6.21 14.25
C GLU A 43 -12.57 7.26 14.34
N VAL A 44 -11.47 7.07 13.60
CA VAL A 44 -10.34 8.01 13.64
C VAL A 44 -10.50 9.08 12.55
N LEU A 45 -10.49 8.69 11.27
CA LEU A 45 -10.54 9.63 10.16
C LEU A 45 -11.95 10.22 9.96
N GLY A 46 -13.00 9.45 10.26
CA GLY A 46 -14.39 9.86 10.12
C GLY A 46 -14.85 10.84 11.20
N LYS A 47 -14.38 10.67 12.45
CA LYS A 47 -14.85 11.47 13.59
C LYS A 47 -13.84 12.48 14.13
N LEU A 48 -12.54 12.19 14.06
CA LEU A 48 -11.52 13.04 14.68
C LEU A 48 -10.82 13.97 13.68
N ALA A 49 -10.74 13.58 12.41
CA ALA A 49 -10.14 14.42 11.38
C ALA A 49 -11.16 15.43 10.85
N ALA A 50 -10.70 16.65 10.51
CA ALA A 50 -11.56 17.69 9.96
C ALA A 50 -12.26 17.21 8.67
N PRO A 51 -13.55 17.54 8.45
CA PRO A 51 -14.33 16.96 7.35
C PRO A 51 -13.80 17.32 5.96
N ASP A 52 -13.09 18.43 5.85
CA ASP A 52 -12.49 18.99 4.64
C ASP A 52 -10.99 18.66 4.48
N VAL A 53 -10.41 17.88 5.39
CA VAL A 53 -9.01 17.46 5.26
C VAL A 53 -8.84 16.49 4.09
N ARG A 54 -7.77 16.70 3.33
CA ARG A 54 -7.27 15.74 2.32
C ARG A 54 -6.32 14.74 2.96
N ILE A 55 -6.43 13.48 2.55
CA ILE A 55 -5.77 12.34 3.18
C ILE A 55 -4.94 11.63 2.11
N ASP A 56 -3.63 11.55 2.34
CA ASP A 56 -2.74 10.64 1.63
C ASP A 56 -2.57 9.35 2.44
N ILE A 57 -2.48 8.22 1.75
CA ILE A 57 -2.36 6.90 2.40
C ILE A 57 -1.09 6.22 1.93
N ILE A 58 -0.30 5.72 2.89
CA ILE A 58 0.77 4.76 2.62
C ILE A 58 0.34 3.41 3.17
N GLY A 59 0.00 2.49 2.27
CA GLY A 59 -0.43 1.14 2.59
C GLY A 59 0.73 0.15 2.59
N LEU A 60 0.88 -0.65 3.64
CA LEU A 60 1.93 -1.67 3.76
C LEU A 60 1.28 -3.04 3.77
N ALA A 61 1.61 -3.90 2.80
CA ALA A 61 1.13 -5.29 2.72
C ALA A 61 -0.39 -5.40 2.97
N GLU A 62 -0.82 -6.17 3.97
CA GLU A 62 -2.24 -6.35 4.33
C GLU A 62 -2.95 -5.05 4.70
N GLY A 63 -2.23 -4.08 5.29
CA GLY A 63 -2.79 -2.76 5.57
C GLY A 63 -3.15 -2.00 4.29
N GLY A 64 -2.33 -2.13 3.24
CA GLY A 64 -2.62 -1.58 1.92
C GLY A 64 -3.81 -2.28 1.25
N LEU A 65 -3.87 -3.61 1.32
CA LEU A 65 -5.02 -4.39 0.83
C LEU A 65 -6.32 -3.98 1.54
N GLY A 66 -6.28 -3.84 2.86
CA GLY A 66 -7.43 -3.39 3.64
C GLY A 66 -7.90 -2.01 3.24
N ALA A 67 -6.98 -1.06 3.09
CA ALA A 67 -7.31 0.29 2.66
C ALA A 67 -7.95 0.30 1.26
N VAL A 68 -7.38 -0.42 0.29
CA VAL A 68 -7.93 -0.52 -1.07
C VAL A 68 -9.34 -1.11 -1.05
N ARG A 69 -9.55 -2.21 -0.33
CA ARG A 69 -10.86 -2.87 -0.24
C ARG A 69 -11.91 -2.00 0.44
N TYR A 70 -11.55 -1.38 1.55
CA TYR A 70 -12.46 -0.49 2.27
C TYR A 70 -12.82 0.73 1.40
N LEU A 71 -11.83 1.35 0.73
CA LEU A 71 -12.09 2.47 -0.17
C LEU A 71 -12.94 2.06 -1.38
N ALA A 72 -12.71 0.88 -1.96
CA ALA A 72 -13.53 0.34 -3.04
C ALA A 72 -15.02 0.26 -2.65
N GLU A 73 -15.31 -0.31 -1.46
CA GLU A 73 -16.67 -0.49 -0.95
C GLU A 73 -17.33 0.84 -0.55
N HIS A 74 -16.54 1.83 -0.12
CA HIS A 74 -17.03 3.11 0.42
C HIS A 74 -16.64 4.33 -0.42
N TRP A 75 -16.29 4.13 -1.70
CA TRP A 75 -15.59 5.14 -2.49
C TRP A 75 -16.35 6.46 -2.59
N THR A 76 -17.67 6.41 -2.80
CA THR A 76 -18.52 7.60 -2.91
C THR A 76 -18.38 8.55 -1.70
N ALA A 77 -18.22 8.01 -0.49
CA ALA A 77 -18.08 8.80 0.72
C ALA A 77 -16.66 9.36 0.91
N TRP A 78 -15.65 8.59 0.50
CA TRP A 78 -14.24 8.92 0.76
C TRP A 78 -13.55 9.66 -0.38
N LYS A 79 -14.02 9.51 -1.63
CA LYS A 79 -13.47 10.15 -2.84
C LYS A 79 -13.13 11.63 -2.65
N PRO A 80 -13.97 12.48 -2.04
CA PRO A 80 -13.65 13.90 -1.90
C PRO A 80 -12.48 14.18 -0.95
N ARG A 81 -12.13 13.22 -0.07
CA ARG A 81 -11.12 13.37 0.97
C ARG A 81 -9.81 12.65 0.63
N ILE A 82 -9.82 11.61 -0.19
CA ILE A 82 -8.59 10.88 -0.52
C ILE A 82 -7.83 11.61 -1.63
N SER A 83 -6.56 11.91 -1.36
CA SER A 83 -5.66 12.64 -2.24
C SER A 83 -4.90 11.70 -3.18
N ALA A 84 -4.14 10.75 -2.62
CA ALA A 84 -3.36 9.77 -3.36
C ALA A 84 -2.95 8.58 -2.46
N LEU A 85 -2.55 7.46 -3.07
CA LEU A 85 -2.06 6.27 -2.36
C LEU A 85 -0.65 5.87 -2.82
N CYS A 86 0.19 5.51 -1.87
CA CYS A 86 1.41 4.73 -2.12
C CYS A 86 1.28 3.36 -1.45
N LEU A 87 1.62 2.29 -2.17
CA LEU A 87 1.49 0.91 -1.68
C LEU A 87 2.86 0.22 -1.65
N SER A 88 3.29 -0.24 -0.49
CA SER A 88 4.48 -1.06 -0.30
C SER A 88 4.08 -2.53 -0.31
N ASN A 89 4.58 -3.30 -1.29
CA ASN A 89 4.21 -4.70 -1.51
C ASN A 89 2.67 -4.89 -1.55
N PRO A 90 2.00 -4.36 -2.59
CA PRO A 90 0.56 -4.48 -2.73
C PRO A 90 0.13 -5.95 -2.74
N LEU A 91 -0.99 -6.24 -2.07
CA LEU A 91 -1.62 -7.57 -2.05
C LEU A 91 -3.03 -7.57 -2.65
N HIS A 92 -3.45 -6.45 -3.22
CA HIS A 92 -4.70 -6.37 -3.99
C HIS A 92 -4.41 -6.74 -5.45
N ASP A 93 -5.48 -6.87 -6.24
CA ASP A 93 -5.40 -7.05 -7.68
C ASP A 93 -6.52 -6.23 -8.35
N THR A 94 -6.58 -6.24 -9.67
CA THR A 94 -7.63 -5.54 -10.43
C THR A 94 -9.06 -5.98 -10.11
N ASN A 95 -9.30 -7.17 -9.55
CA ASN A 95 -10.64 -7.61 -9.11
C ASN A 95 -11.14 -6.85 -7.89
N HIS A 96 -10.24 -6.22 -7.13
CA HIS A 96 -10.59 -5.36 -6.00
C HIS A 96 -10.93 -3.92 -6.44
N LEU A 97 -10.71 -3.58 -7.71
CA LEU A 97 -10.81 -2.21 -8.21
C LEU A 97 -12.20 -1.93 -8.80
N HIS A 98 -13.18 -1.87 -7.91
CA HIS A 98 -14.54 -1.48 -8.23
C HIS A 98 -15.05 -0.45 -7.21
N PRO A 99 -15.87 0.53 -7.60
CA PRO A 99 -16.44 0.77 -8.94
C PRO A 99 -15.41 1.31 -9.97
N PRO A 100 -15.76 1.45 -11.27
CA PRO A 100 -14.83 1.93 -12.31
C PRO A 100 -14.17 3.29 -12.00
N ASP A 101 -14.88 4.17 -11.30
CA ASP A 101 -14.33 5.46 -10.85
C ASP A 101 -13.22 5.29 -9.81
N PHE A 102 -13.32 4.30 -8.92
CA PHE A 102 -12.24 3.94 -8.00
C PHE A 102 -11.07 3.31 -8.75
N ALA A 103 -11.33 2.46 -9.74
CA ALA A 103 -10.27 1.90 -10.60
C ALA A 103 -9.51 3.00 -11.34
N ASN A 104 -10.20 4.02 -11.87
CA ASN A 104 -9.57 5.17 -12.52
C ASN A 104 -8.70 5.96 -11.53
N PHE A 105 -9.20 6.18 -10.32
CA PHE A 105 -8.42 6.83 -9.27
C PHE A 105 -7.17 6.02 -8.89
N MET A 106 -7.27 4.69 -8.76
CA MET A 106 -6.11 3.83 -8.53
C MET A 106 -5.08 3.92 -9.67
N SER A 107 -5.55 3.93 -10.91
CA SER A 107 -4.72 4.02 -12.11
C SER A 107 -3.91 5.32 -12.22
N THR A 108 -4.50 6.44 -11.79
CA THR A 108 -3.99 7.81 -12.02
C THR A 108 -3.41 8.47 -10.78
N ARG A 109 -3.81 8.04 -9.58
CA ARG A 109 -3.46 8.66 -8.30
C ARG A 109 -3.04 7.64 -7.25
N SER A 110 -2.59 6.47 -7.69
CA SER A 110 -1.92 5.50 -6.83
C SER A 110 -0.64 4.98 -7.47
N ARG A 111 0.30 4.59 -6.61
CA ARG A 111 1.57 4.00 -7.02
C ARG A 111 1.96 2.86 -6.11
N ALA A 112 2.55 1.81 -6.67
CA ALA A 112 3.09 0.68 -5.93
C ALA A 112 4.62 0.61 -5.96
N TYR A 113 5.21 0.15 -4.85
CA TYR A 113 6.62 -0.15 -4.70
C TYR A 113 6.79 -1.64 -4.44
N LEU A 114 7.52 -2.31 -5.33
CA LEU A 114 7.73 -3.76 -5.34
C LEU A 114 9.16 -4.12 -4.95
N LEU A 115 9.37 -5.37 -4.52
CA LEU A 115 10.72 -5.94 -4.43
C LEU A 115 11.35 -5.96 -5.81
N SER A 116 12.53 -5.37 -5.92
CA SER A 116 13.32 -5.35 -7.14
C SER A 116 14.75 -4.88 -6.83
N GLU A 117 15.72 -5.51 -7.48
CA GLU A 117 17.13 -5.11 -7.39
C GLU A 117 17.45 -3.88 -8.25
N LYS A 118 16.52 -3.44 -9.09
CA LYS A 118 16.68 -2.23 -9.91
C LYS A 118 16.80 -0.99 -9.01
N PRO A 119 17.41 0.11 -9.48
CA PRO A 119 17.45 1.36 -8.73
C PRO A 119 16.07 1.81 -8.23
N LEU A 120 16.03 2.45 -7.06
CA LEU A 120 14.78 2.99 -6.49
C LEU A 120 14.09 3.91 -7.50
N ASN A 121 12.77 3.79 -7.60
CA ASN A 121 11.92 4.52 -8.56
C ASN A 121 12.14 4.14 -10.05
N THR A 122 12.84 3.05 -10.36
CA THR A 122 12.81 2.49 -11.71
C THR A 122 11.47 1.80 -11.96
N PRO A 123 10.75 2.08 -13.06
CA PRO A 123 9.53 1.36 -13.41
C PRO A 123 9.74 -0.16 -13.51
N VAL A 124 8.76 -0.93 -13.03
CA VAL A 124 8.74 -2.39 -13.09
C VAL A 124 7.36 -2.89 -13.53
N ALA A 125 7.30 -4.12 -14.03
CA ALA A 125 6.03 -4.78 -14.35
C ALA A 125 5.16 -4.94 -13.08
N GLY A 126 3.85 -4.98 -13.27
CA GLY A 126 2.86 -5.09 -12.18
C GLY A 126 1.62 -4.22 -12.39
N ARG A 127 1.65 -3.26 -13.33
CA ARG A 127 0.51 -2.36 -13.59
C ARG A 127 -0.78 -3.11 -13.92
N TYR A 128 -0.72 -4.12 -14.78
CA TYR A 128 -1.90 -4.91 -15.15
C TYR A 128 -2.41 -5.81 -14.01
N GLU A 129 -1.58 -6.08 -13.01
CA GLU A 129 -1.94 -6.86 -11.82
C GLU A 129 -2.59 -5.96 -10.76
N PHE A 130 -1.98 -4.81 -10.46
CA PHE A 130 -2.37 -3.92 -9.37
C PHE A 130 -3.19 -2.70 -9.81
N GLY A 131 -3.41 -2.52 -11.11
CA GLY A 131 -4.17 -1.39 -11.67
C GLY A 131 -3.55 -0.01 -11.42
N CYS A 132 -2.27 0.07 -11.09
CA CYS A 132 -1.53 1.31 -10.85
C CYS A 132 -0.04 1.16 -11.25
N ASN A 133 0.68 2.26 -11.45
CA ASN A 133 2.08 2.17 -11.84
C ASN A 133 2.93 1.53 -10.72
N CYS A 134 3.85 0.65 -11.12
CA CYS A 134 4.71 -0.09 -10.21
C CYS A 134 6.16 0.32 -10.38
N TYR A 135 6.85 0.49 -9.25
CA TYR A 135 8.24 0.95 -9.21
C TYR A 135 9.07 0.04 -8.31
N SER A 136 10.35 -0.05 -8.64
CA SER A 136 11.34 -0.69 -7.77
C SER A 136 11.46 0.09 -6.47
N SER A 137 11.45 -0.65 -5.36
CA SER A 137 11.81 -0.16 -4.02
C SER A 137 13.33 -0.06 -3.79
N GLY A 138 14.15 -0.61 -4.69
CA GLY A 138 15.58 -0.81 -4.45
C GLY A 138 15.88 -1.82 -3.33
N GLU A 139 14.89 -2.65 -2.97
CA GLU A 139 15.02 -3.79 -2.05
C GLU A 139 14.76 -5.09 -2.80
N ALA A 140 15.72 -6.00 -2.73
CA ALA A 140 15.67 -7.25 -3.49
C ALA A 140 14.79 -8.32 -2.83
N LEU A 141 14.81 -8.42 -1.50
CA LEU A 141 14.42 -9.65 -0.81
C LEU A 141 13.42 -9.43 0.34
N ASN A 142 13.50 -8.31 1.05
CA ASN A 142 12.81 -8.14 2.33
C ASN A 142 11.71 -7.09 2.22
N VAL A 143 10.44 -7.52 2.20
CA VAL A 143 9.28 -6.62 2.07
C VAL A 143 9.28 -5.54 3.15
N GLU A 144 9.66 -5.89 4.37
CA GLU A 144 9.78 -4.98 5.52
C GLU A 144 10.81 -3.85 5.31
N SER A 145 11.75 -4.04 4.38
CA SER A 145 12.79 -3.06 4.03
C SER A 145 12.40 -2.13 2.88
N ILE A 146 11.24 -2.32 2.25
CA ILE A 146 10.73 -1.41 1.21
C ILE A 146 10.52 0.00 1.80
N MET A 147 9.80 0.10 2.92
CA MET A 147 9.49 1.37 3.56
C MET A 147 10.73 2.22 3.91
N PRO A 148 11.73 1.71 4.66
CA PRO A 148 12.91 2.51 5.00
C PRO A 148 13.73 2.97 3.78
N ARG A 149 13.61 2.29 2.62
CA ARG A 149 14.27 2.70 1.37
C ARG A 149 13.45 3.66 0.52
N ALA A 150 12.14 3.43 0.40
CA ALA A 150 11.28 4.10 -0.56
C ALA A 150 10.48 5.27 0.01
N TRP A 151 10.38 5.43 1.35
CA TRP A 151 9.52 6.45 1.97
C TRP A 151 9.77 7.87 1.44
N GLY A 152 11.02 8.24 1.20
CA GLY A 152 11.36 9.58 0.68
C GLY A 152 10.82 9.81 -0.73
N GLY A 153 10.82 8.77 -1.57
CA GLY A 153 10.21 8.80 -2.90
C GLY A 153 8.69 8.85 -2.84
N MET A 154 8.09 8.05 -1.94
CA MET A 154 6.65 8.04 -1.70
C MET A 154 6.14 9.42 -1.27
N LEU A 155 6.75 10.02 -0.23
CA LEU A 155 6.34 11.33 0.26
C LEU A 155 6.50 12.41 -0.81
N LYS A 156 7.62 12.43 -1.54
CA LYS A 156 7.82 13.40 -2.62
C LYS A 156 6.73 13.31 -3.70
N TRP A 157 6.31 12.09 -4.04
CA TRP A 157 5.25 11.89 -5.03
C TRP A 157 3.86 12.27 -4.47
N LEU A 158 3.59 11.92 -3.20
CA LEU A 158 2.36 12.31 -2.51
C LEU A 158 2.24 13.84 -2.38
N ASP A 159 3.32 14.54 -2.02
CA ASP A 159 3.36 16.01 -1.95
C ASP A 159 2.97 16.64 -3.30
N ALA A 160 3.53 16.13 -4.41
CA ALA A 160 3.19 16.63 -5.75
C ALA A 160 1.71 16.38 -6.11
N MET A 161 1.19 15.19 -5.78
CA MET A 161 -0.23 14.85 -5.97
C MET A 161 -1.14 15.70 -5.08
N PHE A 162 -0.69 16.04 -3.88
CA PHE A 162 -1.43 16.90 -2.98
C PHE A 162 -1.51 18.34 -3.51
N GLU A 163 -0.37 18.90 -3.92
CA GLU A 163 -0.23 20.27 -4.45
C GLU A 163 -1.09 20.50 -5.70
N ASP A 164 -1.15 19.54 -6.61
CA ASP A 164 -1.97 19.62 -7.83
C ASP A 164 -3.05 18.52 -7.87
N SER A 165 -4.29 18.93 -7.61
CA SER A 165 -5.46 18.03 -7.66
C SER A 165 -5.81 17.55 -9.08
N GLY A 166 -5.32 18.23 -10.12
CA GLY A 166 -5.51 17.85 -11.52
C GLY A 166 -4.38 16.98 -12.08
N LEU A 167 -3.30 16.79 -11.31
CA LEU A 167 -2.20 15.93 -11.71
C LEU A 167 -2.67 14.48 -11.77
N GLU A 168 -2.44 13.84 -12.92
CA GLU A 168 -2.66 12.41 -13.11
C GLU A 168 -1.32 11.77 -13.47
N GLU A 169 -1.05 10.62 -12.87
CA GLU A 169 0.13 9.84 -13.20
C GLU A 169 -0.04 9.23 -14.59
N VAL A 170 0.90 9.54 -15.49
CA VAL A 170 0.93 8.98 -16.84
C VAL A 170 1.18 7.48 -16.75
N GLU A 171 0.43 6.70 -17.51
CA GLU A 171 0.59 5.26 -17.61
C GLU A 171 2.00 4.88 -18.06
N VAL A 172 2.64 4.00 -17.29
CA VAL A 172 3.96 3.45 -17.63
C VAL A 172 3.82 1.97 -17.97
N ILE A 173 4.09 1.64 -19.23
CA ILE A 173 4.12 0.26 -19.72
C ILE A 173 5.57 -0.23 -19.64
N VAL A 174 5.78 -1.34 -18.95
CA VAL A 174 7.09 -1.99 -18.85
C VAL A 174 6.99 -3.33 -19.56
N GLY A 175 7.74 -3.47 -20.66
CA GLY A 175 7.84 -4.74 -21.38
C GLY A 175 8.48 -5.82 -20.53
N GLU A 176 7.97 -7.05 -20.60
CA GLU A 176 8.63 -8.23 -20.06
C GLU A 176 9.83 -8.54 -20.97
N ASN A 177 11.01 -8.03 -20.63
CA ASN A 177 12.22 -8.54 -21.26
C ASN A 177 12.46 -9.96 -20.72
N GLU A 178 12.30 -10.95 -21.60
CA GLU A 178 12.76 -12.32 -21.38
C GLU A 178 14.21 -12.29 -20.85
N VAL A 179 14.50 -13.19 -19.92
CA VAL A 179 15.83 -13.38 -19.33
C VAL A 179 16.87 -13.55 -20.46
N GLY A 180 17.61 -12.49 -20.75
CA GLY A 180 18.63 -12.45 -21.79
C GLY A 180 19.57 -11.28 -21.54
N GLU A 181 20.86 -11.54 -21.64
CA GLU A 181 21.97 -10.65 -21.31
C GLU A 181 21.89 -9.26 -21.99
N ASP A 182 22.35 -8.24 -21.25
CA ASP A 182 22.68 -6.86 -21.66
C ASP A 182 21.58 -5.91 -22.17
N GLY A 183 21.43 -4.81 -21.41
CA GLY A 183 21.38 -3.44 -21.96
C GLY A 183 20.06 -2.90 -22.51
N GLY A 184 19.33 -2.15 -21.67
CA GLY A 184 18.34 -1.15 -22.11
C GLY A 184 16.90 -1.47 -21.68
N VAL A 185 16.32 -0.60 -20.87
CA VAL A 185 14.86 -0.58 -20.64
C VAL A 185 14.27 0.42 -21.61
N ASP A 186 13.52 -0.05 -22.60
CA ASP A 186 12.64 0.82 -23.39
C ASP A 186 11.44 1.19 -22.52
N VAL A 187 11.29 2.49 -22.29
CA VAL A 187 10.16 3.08 -21.56
C VAL A 187 9.28 3.73 -22.61
N ASP A 188 8.25 3.04 -23.06
CA ASP A 188 7.25 3.64 -23.95
C ASP A 188 6.31 4.51 -23.11
N VAL A 189 6.57 5.82 -23.13
CA VAL A 189 5.66 6.84 -22.60
C VAL A 189 4.64 7.13 -23.70
N VAL A 190 3.45 6.55 -23.59
CA VAL A 190 2.33 6.89 -24.48
C VAL A 190 1.73 8.20 -23.97
N GLY A 191 1.94 9.28 -24.72
CA GLY A 191 1.45 10.64 -24.43
C GLY A 191 0.04 10.93 -24.92
#